data_AF-A0A8T3WL46-F1
#
_entry.id   AF-A0A8T3WL46-F1
#
_cell.length_a   1.000
_cell.length_b   1.000
_cell.length_c   1.000
_cell.angle_alpha   90.00
_cell.angle_beta   90.00
_cell.angle_gamma   90.00
#
_symmetry.space_group_name_H-M   'P 1'
#
loop_
_entity.id
_entity.type
_entity.pdbx_description
1 polymer ?
#
loop_
_entity_poly.entity_id
_entity_poly.type
_entity_poly.pdbx_seq_one_letter_code
_entity_poly.pdbx_strand_id
1 'polypeptide(L)'
;MNKTQEKAFQWLLNQGYKKEDISIRQNASPAFTASDGKKFEARRLYGAQIIFYSTQYQQLKHHPKALILVFRENEEEPFAKFRFEEISSLPKSYKGIDINWVSLQQDIGTIRVSKKTKERLQAFGKMGEDFDKLINRLLDKVKKNG
;
A
#
# COMPACT_ATOMS: atom_id res chain seq x y z
N MET A 1 -16.21 -0.17 -3.99
CA MET A 1 -15.27 0.80 -3.38
C MET A 1 -14.99 0.36 -1.96
N ASN A 2 -13.83 0.70 -1.40
CA ASN A 2 -13.64 0.54 0.05
C ASN A 2 -14.16 1.77 0.80
N LYS A 3 -14.31 1.68 2.14
CA LYS A 3 -14.82 2.78 2.98
C LYS A 3 -14.08 4.10 2.76
N THR A 4 -12.77 4.07 2.55
CA THR A 4 -11.96 5.29 2.33
C THR A 4 -12.20 5.91 0.95
N GLN A 5 -12.40 5.10 -0.07
CA GLN A 5 -12.84 5.55 -1.39
C GLN A 5 -14.27 6.11 -1.34
N GLU A 6 -15.17 5.53 -0.54
CA GLU A 6 -16.52 6.06 -0.32
C GLU A 6 -16.47 7.47 0.26
N LYS A 7 -15.67 7.70 1.30
CA LYS A 7 -15.43 9.03 1.85
C LYS A 7 -14.88 10.01 0.82
N ALA A 8 -13.87 9.60 0.06
CA ALA A 8 -13.31 10.44 -1.00
C ALA A 8 -14.34 10.78 -2.08
N PHE A 9 -15.20 9.83 -2.46
CA PHE A 9 -16.25 10.06 -3.42
C PHE A 9 -17.28 11.07 -2.91
N GLN A 10 -17.76 10.92 -1.66
CA GLN A 10 -18.65 11.90 -1.04
C GLN A 10 -18.01 13.28 -0.93
N TRP A 11 -16.74 13.33 -0.54
CA TRP A 11 -15.98 14.57 -0.51
C TRP A 11 -15.93 15.25 -1.88
N LEU A 12 -15.68 14.51 -2.96
CA LEU A 12 -15.70 15.04 -4.32
C LEU A 12 -17.07 15.60 -4.70
N LEU A 13 -18.17 14.92 -4.35
CA LEU A 13 -19.52 15.44 -4.57
C LEU A 13 -19.74 16.77 -3.83
N ASN A 14 -19.26 16.86 -2.57
CA ASN A 14 -19.32 18.08 -1.78
C ASN A 14 -18.44 19.22 -2.34
N GLN A 15 -17.41 18.91 -3.13
CA GLN A 15 -16.64 19.91 -3.88
C GLN A 15 -17.35 20.41 -5.14
N GLY A 16 -18.55 19.91 -5.44
CA GLY A 16 -19.36 20.33 -6.58
C GLY A 16 -19.20 19.45 -7.83
N TYR A 17 -18.44 18.36 -7.77
CA TYR A 17 -18.43 17.36 -8.84
C TYR A 17 -19.77 16.63 -8.89
N LYS A 18 -20.29 16.36 -10.08
CA LYS A 18 -21.44 15.48 -10.24
C LYS A 18 -21.01 14.02 -10.28
N LYS A 19 -21.91 13.11 -9.95
CA LYS A 19 -21.61 11.67 -9.92
C LYS A 19 -21.23 11.15 -11.32
N GLU A 20 -21.93 11.61 -12.33
CA GLU A 20 -21.71 11.31 -13.74
C GLU A 20 -20.38 11.85 -14.28
N ASP A 21 -19.80 12.86 -13.62
CA ASP A 21 -18.51 13.45 -13.97
C ASP A 21 -17.32 12.71 -13.36
N ILE A 22 -17.54 11.70 -12.51
CA ILE A 22 -16.48 10.98 -11.80
C ILE A 22 -16.40 9.53 -12.29
N SER A 23 -15.32 9.22 -13.00
CA SER A 23 -14.94 7.85 -13.34
C SER A 23 -14.19 7.19 -12.19
N ILE A 24 -14.71 6.06 -11.70
CA ILE A 24 -14.10 5.26 -10.63
C ILE A 24 -13.30 4.12 -11.23
N ARG A 25 -12.02 4.01 -10.87
CA ARG A 25 -11.14 2.93 -11.35
C ARG A 25 -10.94 1.90 -10.23
N GLN A 26 -11.63 0.76 -10.34
CA GLN A 26 -11.46 -0.33 -9.37
C GLN A 26 -10.05 -0.92 -9.48
N ASN A 27 -9.41 -1.19 -8.33
CA ASN A 27 -8.07 -1.80 -8.23
C ASN A 27 -6.96 -1.07 -9.00
N ALA A 28 -7.13 0.23 -9.26
CA ALA A 28 -6.13 1.07 -9.92
C ALA A 28 -5.92 2.37 -9.15
N SER A 29 -4.77 2.99 -9.41
CA SER A 29 -4.40 4.30 -8.89
C SER A 29 -4.10 5.24 -10.08
N PRO A 30 -4.59 6.49 -10.09
CA PRO A 30 -5.54 7.09 -9.18
C PRO A 30 -6.92 6.41 -9.18
N ALA A 31 -7.53 6.30 -8.01
CA ALA A 31 -8.85 5.69 -7.81
C ALA A 31 -9.99 6.44 -8.53
N PHE A 32 -9.85 7.75 -8.75
CA PHE A 32 -10.87 8.59 -9.39
C PHE A 32 -10.27 9.47 -10.48
N THR A 33 -11.04 9.68 -11.55
CA THR A 33 -10.77 10.68 -12.58
C THR A 33 -12.03 11.49 -12.83
N ALA A 34 -11.95 12.81 -12.68
CA ALA A 34 -13.06 13.72 -12.97
C ALA A 34 -13.07 14.16 -14.45
N SER A 35 -14.20 14.65 -14.94
CA SER A 35 -14.39 15.13 -16.32
C SER A 35 -13.49 16.33 -16.67
N ASP A 36 -13.08 17.12 -15.68
CA ASP A 36 -12.08 18.19 -15.81
C ASP A 36 -10.62 17.68 -15.94
N GLY A 37 -10.43 16.35 -15.98
CA GLY A 37 -9.14 15.68 -16.11
C GLY A 37 -8.37 15.53 -14.80
N LYS A 38 -8.84 16.12 -13.68
CA LYS A 38 -8.21 15.95 -12.37
C LYS A 38 -8.35 14.51 -11.89
N LYS A 39 -7.34 14.06 -11.15
CA LYS A 39 -7.24 12.67 -10.67
C LYS A 39 -7.01 12.66 -9.18
N PHE A 40 -7.63 11.71 -8.50
CA PHE A 40 -7.62 11.63 -7.05
C PHE A 40 -7.31 10.22 -6.58
N GLU A 41 -6.47 10.13 -5.56
CA GLU A 41 -6.13 8.87 -4.89
C GLU A 41 -6.51 8.98 -3.41
N ALA A 42 -7.33 8.06 -2.92
CA ALA A 42 -7.75 8.04 -1.53
C ALA A 42 -6.87 7.10 -0.69
N ARG A 43 -6.37 7.58 0.45
CA ARG A 43 -5.54 6.79 1.38
C ARG A 43 -6.07 6.88 2.79
N ARG A 44 -6.06 5.75 3.49
CA ARG A 44 -6.37 5.69 4.91
C ARG A 44 -5.10 5.98 5.70
N LEU A 45 -5.23 6.85 6.70
CA LEU A 45 -4.22 7.05 7.73
C LEU A 45 -4.39 5.94 8.79
N TYR A 46 -3.36 5.11 8.95
CA TYR A 46 -3.27 4.07 9.97
C TYR A 46 -2.32 4.54 11.08
N GLY A 47 -2.86 4.99 12.22
CA GLY A 47 -2.05 5.69 13.20
C GLY A 47 -1.50 6.99 12.59
N ALA A 48 -0.18 7.06 12.37
CA ALA A 48 0.48 8.19 11.72
C ALA A 48 0.95 7.91 10.28
N GLN A 49 0.67 6.71 9.74
CA GLN A 49 1.22 6.29 8.45
C GLN A 49 0.16 6.13 7.35
N ILE A 50 0.56 6.38 6.11
CA ILE A 50 -0.13 5.93 4.89
C ILE A 50 0.72 4.89 4.17
N ILE A 51 0.06 3.96 3.49
CA ILE A 51 0.71 2.85 2.79
C ILE A 51 0.54 3.03 1.29
N PHE A 52 1.62 2.91 0.52
CA PHE A 52 1.61 2.77 -0.94
C PHE A 52 2.24 1.44 -1.33
N TYR A 53 1.47 0.57 -1.99
CA TYR A 53 2.02 -0.62 -2.61
C TYR A 53 2.70 -0.27 -3.95
N SER A 54 3.72 -1.03 -4.34
CA SER A 54 4.49 -0.74 -5.55
C SER A 54 3.65 -0.63 -6.83
N THR A 55 2.66 -1.51 -7.04
CA THR A 55 1.77 -1.40 -8.20
C THR A 55 1.05 -0.05 -8.25
N GLN A 56 0.65 0.48 -7.09
CA GLN A 56 -0.02 1.77 -6.99
C GLN A 56 0.96 2.92 -7.21
N TYR A 57 2.17 2.83 -6.64
CA TYR A 57 3.23 3.79 -6.89
C TYR A 57 3.57 3.88 -8.39
N GLN A 58 3.77 2.73 -9.07
CA GLN A 58 4.07 2.70 -10.50
C GLN A 58 2.97 3.35 -11.33
N GLN A 59 1.70 3.08 -11.01
CA GLN A 59 0.59 3.73 -11.70
C GLN A 59 0.53 5.24 -11.43
N LEU A 60 0.74 5.67 -10.17
CA LEU A 60 0.74 7.09 -9.79
C LEU A 60 1.91 7.87 -10.40
N LYS A 61 3.04 7.21 -10.69
CA LYS A 61 4.20 7.83 -11.36
C LYS A 61 3.84 8.39 -12.74
N HIS A 62 2.87 7.80 -13.44
CA HIS A 62 2.34 8.33 -14.71
C HIS A 62 1.34 9.49 -14.52
N HIS A 63 1.01 9.84 -13.27
CA HIS A 63 0.05 10.85 -12.89
C HIS A 63 0.59 11.77 -11.78
N PRO A 64 1.69 12.51 -12.00
CA PRO A 64 2.37 13.31 -10.96
C PRO A 64 1.47 14.35 -10.29
N LYS A 65 0.50 14.89 -11.04
CA LYS A 65 -0.47 15.88 -10.55
C LYS A 65 -1.68 15.28 -9.83
N ALA A 66 -1.76 13.96 -9.70
CA ALA A 66 -2.86 13.32 -8.96
C ALA A 66 -2.86 13.80 -7.50
N LEU A 67 -4.03 14.20 -7.00
CA LEU A 67 -4.20 14.65 -5.63
C LEU A 67 -4.41 13.45 -4.71
N ILE A 68 -3.50 13.27 -3.75
CA ILE A 68 -3.62 12.29 -2.68
C ILE A 68 -4.50 12.90 -1.59
N LEU A 69 -5.60 12.21 -1.27
CA LEU A 69 -6.55 12.55 -0.21
C LEU A 69 -6.36 11.56 0.94
N VAL A 70 -5.89 12.04 2.08
CA VAL A 70 -5.64 11.21 3.26
C VAL A 70 -6.77 11.36 4.26
N PHE A 71 -7.40 10.26 4.64
CA PHE A 71 -8.54 10.23 5.57
C PHE A 71 -8.18 9.50 6.85
N ARG A 72 -8.65 10.04 7.98
CA ARG A 72 -8.71 9.34 9.26
C ARG A 72 -9.99 8.50 9.33
N GLU A 73 -9.99 7.50 10.23
CA GLU A 73 -11.08 6.53 10.31
C GLU A 73 -12.44 7.17 10.66
N ASN A 74 -12.45 8.18 11.53
CA ASN A 74 -13.67 8.80 12.04
C ASN A 74 -13.93 10.21 11.48
N GLU A 75 -13.24 10.60 10.41
CA GLU A 75 -13.39 11.91 9.77
C GLU A 75 -13.92 11.75 8.34
N GLU A 76 -14.90 12.58 7.96
CA GLU A 76 -15.47 12.59 6.60
C GLU A 76 -14.69 13.50 5.64
N GLU A 77 -13.96 14.48 6.19
CA GLU A 77 -13.06 15.35 5.43
C GLU A 77 -11.63 14.78 5.38
N PRO A 78 -10.86 15.07 4.32
CA PRO A 78 -9.47 14.65 4.23
C PRO A 78 -8.61 15.43 5.24
N PHE A 79 -7.96 14.70 6.14
CA PHE A 79 -6.96 15.20 7.07
C PHE A 79 -5.79 15.89 6.36
N ALA A 80 -5.35 15.34 5.23
CA ALA A 80 -4.27 15.92 4.43
C ALA A 80 -4.53 15.79 2.92
N LYS A 81 -4.03 16.77 2.17
CA LYS A 81 -4.13 16.87 0.71
C LYS A 81 -2.78 17.30 0.13
N PHE A 82 -2.27 16.56 -0.84
CA PHE A 82 -1.02 16.89 -1.54
C PHE A 82 -0.94 16.17 -2.88
N ARG A 83 -0.21 16.72 -3.85
CA ARG A 83 0.01 16.10 -5.16
C ARG A 83 1.04 14.97 -5.03
N PHE A 84 0.90 13.94 -5.85
CA PHE A 84 1.82 12.80 -5.84
C PHE A 84 3.28 13.21 -6.11
N GLU A 85 3.50 14.18 -7.01
CA GLU A 85 4.84 14.71 -7.30
C GLU A 85 5.60 15.18 -6.05
N GLU A 86 4.89 15.69 -5.04
CA GLU A 86 5.47 16.16 -3.77
C GLU A 86 6.11 15.02 -2.95
N ILE A 87 5.71 13.77 -3.18
CA ILE A 87 6.23 12.58 -2.48
C ILE A 87 6.87 11.56 -3.44
N SER A 88 7.09 11.94 -4.69
CA SER A 88 7.58 11.04 -5.75
C SER A 88 9.04 10.60 -5.55
N SER A 89 9.81 11.32 -4.73
CA SER A 89 11.18 10.97 -4.31
C SER A 89 11.24 9.87 -3.24
N LEU A 90 10.09 9.26 -2.90
CA LEU A 90 9.97 8.18 -1.93
C LEU A 90 10.45 8.57 -0.52
N PRO A 91 10.02 9.72 0.04
CA PRO A 91 10.40 10.08 1.39
C PRO A 91 9.78 9.12 2.42
N LYS A 92 10.47 8.93 3.56
CA LYS A 92 9.92 8.14 4.68
C LYS A 92 8.79 8.86 5.42
N SER A 93 8.73 10.19 5.32
CA SER A 93 7.73 11.02 5.97
C SER A 93 7.45 12.28 5.15
N TYR A 94 6.21 12.78 5.18
CA TYR A 94 5.81 14.03 4.55
C TYR A 94 4.76 14.74 5.38
N LYS A 95 4.98 16.02 5.72
CA LYS A 95 4.05 16.85 6.51
C LYS A 95 3.54 16.16 7.80
N GLY A 96 4.43 15.47 8.51
CA GLY A 96 4.10 14.75 9.75
C GLY A 96 3.34 13.43 9.57
N ILE A 97 3.24 12.93 8.32
CA ILE A 97 2.69 11.61 8.01
C ILE A 97 3.84 10.70 7.59
N ASP A 98 3.94 9.52 8.19
CA ASP A 98 4.87 8.48 7.76
C ASP A 98 4.38 7.84 6.45
N ILE A 99 5.27 7.65 5.49
CA ILE A 99 4.93 7.02 4.21
C ILE A 99 5.61 5.66 4.13
N ASN A 100 4.78 4.63 4.19
CA ASN A 100 5.22 3.25 4.07
C ASN A 100 5.09 2.78 2.61
N TRP A 101 6.24 2.71 1.94
CA TRP A 101 6.36 2.24 0.55
C TRP A 101 6.54 0.72 0.53
N VAL A 102 5.43 -0.01 0.36
CA VAL A 102 5.43 -1.47 0.41
C VAL A 102 5.92 -2.05 -0.93
N SER A 103 7.08 -2.72 -0.81
CA SER A 103 7.80 -3.52 -1.81
C SER A 103 7.92 -2.93 -3.21
N LEU A 104 8.82 -1.97 -3.37
CA LEU A 104 9.21 -1.42 -4.67
C LEU A 104 10.15 -2.34 -5.47
N GLN A 105 10.76 -3.36 -4.84
CA GLN A 105 11.79 -4.20 -5.47
C GLN A 105 12.18 -5.47 -4.67
N GLN A 106 11.29 -6.08 -3.88
CA GLN A 106 11.61 -7.35 -3.22
C GLN A 106 10.80 -8.50 -3.82
N ASP A 107 11.53 -9.43 -4.43
CA ASP A 107 11.01 -10.70 -4.93
C ASP A 107 10.71 -11.60 -3.73
N ILE A 108 9.52 -11.43 -3.16
CA ILE A 108 9.09 -12.13 -1.94
C ILE A 108 8.40 -13.45 -2.30
N GLY A 109 9.10 -14.56 -2.09
CA GLY A 109 8.49 -15.89 -2.11
C GLY A 109 7.77 -16.19 -0.79
N THR A 110 6.48 -16.47 -0.82
CA THR A 110 5.75 -16.97 0.37
C THR A 110 5.75 -18.49 0.38
N ILE A 111 6.27 -19.09 1.46
CA ILE A 111 6.21 -20.54 1.68
C ILE A 111 5.11 -20.85 2.69
N ARG A 112 4.07 -21.58 2.27
CA ARG A 112 3.06 -22.11 3.19
C ARG A 112 3.49 -23.49 3.70
N VAL A 113 3.53 -23.65 5.01
CA VAL A 113 3.82 -24.93 5.66
C VAL A 113 2.65 -25.33 6.55
N SER A 114 2.25 -26.61 6.49
CA SER A 114 1.26 -27.16 7.42
C SER A 114 1.85 -27.23 8.84
N LYS A 115 1.00 -27.25 9.87
CA LYS A 115 1.44 -27.41 11.26
C LYS A 115 2.32 -28.67 11.45
N LYS A 116 1.87 -29.80 10.88
CA LYS A 116 2.61 -31.07 10.89
C LYS A 116 3.97 -30.95 10.20
N THR A 117 4.05 -30.22 9.09
CA THR A 117 5.32 -29.99 8.38
C THR A 117 6.25 -29.11 9.21
N LYS A 118 5.73 -28.06 9.85
CA LYS A 118 6.50 -27.19 10.76
C LYS A 118 7.11 -27.99 11.91
N GLU A 119 6.31 -28.81 12.59
CA GLU A 119 6.77 -29.65 13.70
C GLU A 119 7.86 -30.65 13.25
N ARG A 120 7.65 -31.30 12.10
CA ARG A 120 8.67 -32.18 11.51
C ARG A 120 9.97 -31.46 11.17
N LEU A 121 9.89 -30.24 10.63
CA LEU A 121 11.06 -29.44 10.30
C LEU A 121 11.82 -29.01 11.57
N GLN A 122 11.10 -28.57 12.61
CA GLN A 122 11.71 -28.18 13.89
C GLN A 122 12.56 -29.29 14.52
N ALA A 123 12.23 -30.56 14.30
CA ALA A 123 13.05 -31.69 14.74
C ALA A 123 14.46 -31.75 14.10
N PHE A 124 14.67 -31.06 12.97
CA PHE A 124 15.99 -30.89 12.33
C PHE A 124 16.70 -29.59 12.76
N GLY A 125 16.11 -28.85 13.70
CA GLY A 125 16.72 -27.68 14.33
C GLY A 125 17.86 -28.08 15.26
N LYS A 126 18.88 -27.22 15.36
CA LYS A 126 19.93 -27.37 16.36
C LYS A 126 19.39 -26.96 17.75
N MET A 127 20.06 -27.39 18.81
CA MET A 127 19.70 -27.00 20.17
C MET A 127 19.73 -25.45 20.30
N GLY A 128 18.61 -24.86 20.74
CA GLY A 128 18.44 -23.41 20.86
C GLY A 128 18.11 -22.68 19.54
N GLU A 129 17.93 -23.39 18.44
CA GLU A 129 17.52 -22.82 17.14
C GLU A 129 15.99 -22.74 17.05
N ASP A 130 15.46 -21.53 16.87
CA ASP A 130 14.03 -21.33 16.59
C ASP A 130 13.70 -21.68 15.11
N PHE A 131 12.40 -21.77 14.81
CA PHE A 131 11.94 -22.18 13.49
C PHE A 131 12.38 -21.23 12.37
N ASP A 132 12.45 -19.93 12.64
CA ASP A 132 12.78 -18.94 11.63
C ASP A 132 14.27 -19.02 11.26
N LYS A 133 15.15 -19.20 12.25
CA LYS A 133 16.58 -19.46 12.03
C LYS A 133 16.81 -20.75 11.25
N LEU A 134 16.07 -21.81 11.60
CA LEU A 134 16.12 -23.09 10.88
C LEU A 134 15.73 -22.93 9.40
N ILE A 135 14.61 -22.26 9.11
CA ILE A 135 14.12 -22.08 7.74
C ILE A 135 15.10 -21.26 6.91
N ASN A 136 15.61 -20.15 7.45
CA ASN A 136 16.60 -19.33 6.76
C ASN A 136 17.86 -20.15 6.42
N ARG A 137 18.38 -20.93 7.38
CA ARG A 137 19.53 -21.81 7.16
C ARG A 137 19.28 -22.87 6.07
N LEU A 138 18.08 -23.45 6.02
CA LEU A 138 17.72 -24.43 5.00
C LEU A 138 17.62 -23.78 3.61
N LEU A 139 16.99 -22.61 3.51
CA LEU A 139 16.87 -21.85 2.26
C LEU A 139 18.24 -21.40 1.74
N ASP A 140 19.15 -20.98 2.63
CA ASP A 140 20.52 -20.62 2.27
C ASP A 140 21.31 -21.81 1.71
N LYS A 141 21.07 -23.02 2.21
CA LYS A 141 21.68 -24.25 1.67
C LYS A 141 21.13 -24.59 0.28
N VAL A 142 19.82 -24.44 0.07
CA VAL A 142 19.19 -24.70 -1.23
C VAL A 142 19.72 -23.74 -2.29
N LYS A 143 19.88 -22.46 -1.96
CA LYS A 143 20.46 -21.44 -2.87
C LYS A 143 21.92 -21.68 -3.25
N LYS A 144 22.70 -22.41 -2.44
CA LYS A 144 24.12 -22.68 -2.71
C LYS A 144 24.34 -23.91 -3.60
N ASN A 145 23.32 -24.75 -3.78
CA ASN A 145 23.40 -26.04 -4.46
C ASN A 145 22.60 -26.10 -5.77
N GLY A 146 22.01 -24.98 -6.21
CA GLY A 146 21.31 -24.84 -7.50
C GLY A 146 21.98 -23.76 -8.32
#